data_AF-A0A953TMQ8-F1
#
_entry.id   AF-A0A953TMQ8-F1
#
_cell.length_a   1.000
_cell.length_b   1.000
_cell.length_c   1.000
_cell.angle_alpha   90.00
_cell.angle_beta   90.00
_cell.angle_gamma   90.00
#
_symmetry.space_group_name_H-M   'P 1'
#
loop_
_entity.id
_entity.type
_entity.pdbx_description
1 polymer ?
#
loop_
_entity_poly.entity_id
_entity_poly.type
_entity_poly.pdbx_seq_one_letter_code
_entity_poly.pdbx_strand_id
1 'polypeptide(L)'
;RMRIEKASARVADFPTGISALEGDFLFDSTRLSFDNVSAIAGGGPLVLTGAVNYAERPLRYEISVRTPDVRVRYPVGMSWLAGVALRLTGTPQAALLSGRITINRLSLTEGLEIAGALTSAEGISGPLTSSPFLRNLQFDLEAVSAPGTLVEWPGAEIEADASLRVRGTWEHPILLGHIHFLSGDLTFAGNRYRVTRGDLNFANPFRIDPVLNVEATTSIQQYEITLNFSGPASKLSLAYRSDPPLPANDIVTLLAMGKTGAEAETRSGAANQGGAAGASALLSEAISTQLGGRLEKLFGITRLRVDPGLGGLSSGGGSQNSAARVTVEQRVAHNLTITYITNVTSTQQQIIQVEYNVNRNLSIVALRDQNGTFGLDFKIKKRFD
;
A
#
# COMPACT_ATOMS: atom_id res chain seq x y z
N ARG A 1 43.93 13.59 -22.02
CA ARG A 1 43.39 12.22 -21.83
C ARG A 1 43.69 11.80 -20.41
N MET A 2 42.69 11.32 -19.68
CA MET A 2 42.80 10.81 -18.32
C MET A 2 42.14 9.44 -18.30
N ARG A 3 42.86 8.41 -17.85
CA ARG A 3 42.29 7.08 -17.66
C ARG A 3 41.91 6.92 -16.21
N ILE A 4 40.69 6.44 -15.97
CA ILE A 4 40.19 6.12 -14.63
C ILE A 4 40.11 4.61 -14.50
N GLU A 5 40.56 4.08 -13.35
CA GLU A 5 40.49 2.66 -13.04
C GLU A 5 39.97 2.46 -11.62
N LYS A 6 38.99 1.56 -11.45
CA LYS A 6 38.39 1.17 -10.17
C LYS A 6 37.82 2.34 -9.35
N ALA A 7 37.34 3.39 -10.00
CA ALA A 7 36.69 4.48 -9.29
C ALA A 7 35.27 4.09 -8.83
N SER A 8 34.78 4.80 -7.83
CA SER A 8 33.40 4.70 -7.36
C SER A 8 32.82 6.09 -7.15
N ALA A 9 31.52 6.22 -7.39
CA ALA A 9 30.80 7.46 -7.16
C ALA A 9 29.40 7.18 -6.63
N ARG A 10 28.93 8.04 -5.72
CA ARG A 10 27.60 7.99 -5.15
C ARG A 10 27.04 9.40 -5.06
N VAL A 11 25.79 9.56 -5.45
CA VAL A 11 25.03 10.80 -5.30
C VAL A 11 24.00 10.57 -4.20
N ALA A 12 23.89 11.49 -3.24
CA ALA A 12 23.05 11.31 -2.05
C ALA A 12 21.57 11.02 -2.41
N ASP A 13 21.06 11.67 -3.44
CA ASP A 13 19.65 11.55 -3.84
C ASP A 13 19.36 10.35 -4.77
N PHE A 14 20.40 9.62 -5.22
CA PHE A 14 20.21 8.45 -6.08
C PHE A 14 20.38 7.14 -5.26
N PRO A 15 19.42 6.20 -5.38
CA PRO A 15 19.41 4.97 -4.58
C PRO A 15 20.60 4.05 -4.88
N THR A 16 21.13 4.13 -6.10
CA THR A 16 22.16 3.24 -6.63
C THR A 16 23.41 4.06 -6.99
N GLY A 17 24.54 3.75 -6.34
CA GLY A 17 25.85 4.26 -6.71
C GLY A 17 26.49 3.44 -7.83
N ILE A 18 27.58 3.96 -8.38
CA ILE A 18 28.42 3.27 -9.36
C ILE A 18 29.75 2.87 -8.73
N SER A 19 30.25 1.70 -9.10
CA SER A 19 31.55 1.17 -8.68
C SER A 19 32.31 0.57 -9.86
N ALA A 20 33.58 0.23 -9.64
CA ALA A 20 34.45 -0.36 -10.67
C ALA A 20 34.45 0.44 -11.99
N LEU A 21 34.38 1.77 -11.89
CA LEU A 21 34.36 2.63 -13.06
C LEU A 21 35.73 2.57 -13.74
N GLU A 22 35.72 2.24 -15.02
CA GLU A 22 36.90 2.10 -15.86
C GLU A 22 36.65 2.70 -17.24
N GLY A 23 37.59 3.52 -17.71
CA GLY A 23 37.53 4.06 -19.06
C GLY A 23 38.38 5.31 -19.27
N ASP A 24 38.39 5.77 -20.51
CA ASP A 24 39.14 6.93 -20.96
C ASP A 24 38.25 8.18 -21.01
N PHE A 25 38.72 9.25 -20.38
CA PHE A 25 38.10 10.56 -20.39
C PHE A 25 39.00 11.53 -21.16
N LEU A 26 38.45 12.10 -22.23
CA LEU A 26 39.13 13.07 -23.07
C LEU A 26 38.66 14.46 -22.66
N PHE A 27 39.62 15.28 -22.24
CA PHE A 27 39.40 16.68 -21.86
C PHE A 27 40.10 17.55 -22.89
N ASP A 28 39.38 18.56 -23.39
CA ASP A 28 39.95 19.67 -24.16
C ASP A 28 39.69 21.01 -23.44
N SER A 29 39.90 22.16 -24.09
CA SER A 29 39.68 23.47 -23.45
C SER A 29 38.21 23.78 -23.15
N THR A 30 37.26 23.00 -23.69
CA THR A 30 35.83 23.32 -23.73
C THR A 30 34.90 22.17 -23.36
N ARG A 31 35.36 20.92 -23.47
CA ARG A 31 34.56 19.71 -23.45
C ARG A 31 35.29 18.57 -22.77
N LEU A 32 34.52 17.84 -21.97
CA LEU A 32 34.83 16.49 -21.52
C LEU A 32 34.03 15.52 -22.40
N SER A 33 34.68 14.51 -22.96
CA SER A 33 34.01 13.41 -23.66
C SER A 33 34.54 12.08 -23.19
N PHE A 34 33.66 11.10 -23.15
CA PHE A 34 33.98 9.73 -22.77
C PHE A 34 33.14 8.79 -23.62
N ASP A 35 33.74 7.67 -23.98
CA ASP A 35 33.07 6.65 -24.76
C ASP A 35 33.39 5.28 -24.20
N ASN A 36 32.38 4.42 -24.15
CA ASN A 36 32.48 3.05 -23.68
C ASN A 36 33.12 2.93 -22.27
N VAL A 37 32.77 3.84 -21.36
CA VAL A 37 33.19 3.76 -19.96
C VAL A 37 32.34 2.68 -19.29
N SER A 38 32.98 1.66 -18.74
CA SER A 38 32.32 0.59 -18.01
C SER A 38 32.25 0.93 -16.51
N ALA A 39 31.20 0.46 -15.86
CA ALA A 39 31.03 0.52 -14.42
C ALA A 39 30.06 -0.59 -13.98
N ILE A 40 29.90 -0.73 -12.66
CA ILE A 40 28.90 -1.59 -12.05
C ILE A 40 27.92 -0.72 -11.28
N ALA A 41 26.63 -0.93 -11.49
CA ALA A 41 25.55 -0.27 -10.76
C ALA A 41 24.52 -1.32 -10.33
N GLY A 42 24.10 -1.30 -9.06
CA GLY A 42 23.07 -2.22 -8.57
C GLY A 42 23.41 -3.71 -8.73
N GLY A 43 24.71 -4.05 -8.85
CA GLY A 43 25.21 -5.40 -9.10
C GLY A 43 25.27 -5.81 -10.58
N GLY A 44 24.83 -4.96 -11.51
CA GLY A 44 24.88 -5.23 -12.95
C GLY A 44 25.84 -4.32 -13.71
N PRO A 45 26.27 -4.73 -14.93
CA PRO A 45 27.18 -3.95 -15.74
C PRO A 45 26.46 -2.73 -16.32
N LEU A 46 27.19 -1.62 -16.40
CA LEU A 46 26.69 -0.36 -16.89
C LEU A 46 27.73 0.25 -17.82
N VAL A 47 27.28 0.73 -18.98
CA VAL A 47 28.11 1.40 -19.98
C VAL A 47 27.64 2.84 -20.12
N LEU A 48 28.61 3.75 -20.07
CA LEU A 48 28.44 5.19 -20.16
C LEU A 48 29.15 5.72 -21.41
N THR A 49 28.43 6.52 -22.18
CA THR A 49 28.99 7.31 -23.29
C THR A 49 28.39 8.69 -23.23
N GLY A 50 29.19 9.73 -23.50
CA GLY A 50 28.66 11.07 -23.49
C GLY A 50 29.70 12.16 -23.52
N ALA A 51 29.22 13.37 -23.33
CA ALA A 51 30.02 14.55 -23.21
C ALA A 51 29.41 15.61 -22.30
N VAL A 52 30.27 16.47 -21.77
CA VAL A 52 29.93 17.64 -20.99
C VAL A 52 30.68 18.83 -21.57
N ASN A 53 29.95 19.81 -22.10
CA ASN A 53 30.50 21.08 -22.58
C ASN A 53 30.48 22.08 -21.41
N TYR A 54 31.65 22.41 -20.88
CA TYR A 54 31.82 23.32 -19.74
C TYR A 54 32.30 24.72 -20.12
N ALA A 55 32.68 24.96 -21.38
CA ALA A 55 32.90 26.31 -21.89
C ALA A 55 31.59 27.10 -22.05
N GLU A 56 30.48 26.41 -22.32
CA GLU A 56 29.16 27.01 -22.36
C GLU A 56 28.64 27.31 -20.95
N ARG A 57 27.92 28.43 -20.78
CA ARG A 57 27.20 28.76 -19.55
C ARG A 57 25.72 28.95 -19.85
N PRO A 58 24.82 28.15 -19.23
CA PRO A 58 25.10 27.03 -18.34
C PRO A 58 25.82 25.87 -19.06
N LEU A 59 26.54 25.05 -18.28
CA LEU A 59 27.16 23.84 -18.83
C LEU A 59 26.09 22.94 -19.45
N ARG A 60 26.44 22.28 -20.55
CA ARG A 60 25.56 21.33 -21.23
C ARG A 60 26.11 19.93 -21.10
N TYR A 61 25.24 18.96 -20.89
CA TYR A 61 25.63 17.55 -20.92
C TYR A 61 24.73 16.75 -21.86
N GLU A 62 25.32 15.72 -22.42
CA GLU A 62 24.65 14.65 -23.12
C GLU A 62 25.29 13.34 -22.66
N ILE A 63 24.57 12.57 -21.86
CA ILE A 63 25.07 11.35 -21.24
C ILE A 63 24.09 10.24 -21.56
N SER A 64 24.58 9.18 -22.19
CA SER A 64 23.83 7.95 -22.43
C SER A 64 24.31 6.86 -21.49
N VAL A 65 23.34 6.17 -20.90
CA VAL A 65 23.56 5.06 -19.98
C VAL A 65 22.86 3.84 -20.55
N ARG A 66 23.57 2.73 -20.63
CA ARG A 66 23.00 1.43 -21.00
C ARG A 66 23.39 0.37 -19.99
N THR A 67 22.41 -0.40 -19.54
CA THR A 67 22.63 -1.58 -18.70
C THR A 67 21.56 -2.62 -19.04
N PRO A 68 21.93 -3.88 -19.26
CA PRO A 68 20.95 -4.94 -19.54
C PRO A 68 20.19 -5.36 -18.27
N ASP A 69 20.78 -5.18 -17.10
CA ASP A 69 20.19 -5.53 -15.83
C ASP A 69 20.82 -4.67 -14.72
N VAL A 70 20.00 -3.94 -13.98
CA VAL A 70 20.36 -3.19 -12.79
C VAL A 70 19.31 -3.37 -11.72
N ARG A 71 19.76 -3.62 -10.48
CA ARG A 71 18.88 -3.60 -9.31
C ARG A 71 18.78 -2.19 -8.74
N VAL A 72 17.57 -1.63 -8.70
CA VAL A 72 17.28 -0.32 -8.11
C VAL A 72 16.33 -0.50 -6.93
N ARG A 73 16.72 0.05 -5.77
CA ARG A 73 15.91 -0.02 -4.53
C ARG A 73 15.27 1.32 -4.24
N TYR A 74 14.20 1.63 -4.95
CA TYR A 74 13.49 2.90 -4.81
C TYR A 74 12.05 2.78 -5.30
N PRO A 75 11.05 3.31 -4.58
CA PRO A 75 11.14 3.84 -3.21
C PRO A 75 11.54 2.77 -2.18
N VAL A 76 11.65 3.17 -0.92
CA VAL A 76 11.92 2.23 0.19
C VAL A 76 10.89 1.10 0.14
N GLY A 77 11.38 -0.13 0.28
CA GLY A 77 10.54 -1.32 0.26
C GLY A 77 10.24 -1.89 -1.14
N MET A 78 10.71 -1.26 -2.22
CA MET A 78 10.66 -1.79 -3.58
C MET A 78 12.06 -2.13 -4.10
N SER A 79 12.18 -3.24 -4.82
CA SER A 79 13.38 -3.67 -5.53
C SER A 79 13.03 -3.99 -6.98
N TRP A 80 13.50 -3.14 -7.88
CA TRP A 80 13.31 -3.27 -9.32
C TRP A 80 14.54 -3.94 -9.91
N LEU A 81 14.33 -4.98 -10.69
CA LEU A 81 15.33 -5.56 -11.58
C LEU A 81 14.95 -5.14 -13.00
N ALA A 82 15.80 -4.35 -13.66
CA ALA A 82 15.44 -3.74 -14.94
C ALA A 82 16.64 -3.55 -15.87
N GLY A 83 16.40 -3.74 -17.17
CA GLY A 83 17.26 -3.22 -18.23
C GLY A 83 16.94 -1.75 -18.50
N VAL A 84 17.96 -0.96 -18.83
CA VAL A 84 17.86 0.50 -18.92
C VAL A 84 18.66 0.99 -20.12
N ALA A 85 18.04 1.81 -20.96
CA ALA A 85 18.68 2.57 -22.03
C ALA A 85 18.20 4.02 -21.96
N LEU A 86 18.96 4.86 -21.26
CA LEU A 86 18.58 6.23 -20.95
C LEU A 86 19.56 7.24 -21.52
N ARG A 87 19.06 8.43 -21.81
CA ARG A 87 19.81 9.59 -22.25
C ARG A 87 19.42 10.79 -21.39
N LEU A 88 20.41 11.36 -20.71
CA LEU A 88 20.31 12.60 -19.95
C LEU A 88 20.87 13.72 -20.81
N THR A 89 20.05 14.72 -21.12
CA THR A 89 20.44 15.88 -21.94
C THR A 89 20.07 17.19 -21.27
N GLY A 90 20.70 18.28 -21.68
CA GLY A 90 20.33 19.65 -21.29
C GLY A 90 21.34 20.27 -20.33
N THR A 91 20.82 20.99 -19.34
CA THR A 91 21.60 21.80 -18.40
C THR A 91 21.18 21.47 -16.96
N PRO A 92 22.00 21.77 -15.93
CA PRO A 92 21.63 21.52 -14.54
C PRO A 92 20.30 22.14 -14.10
N GLN A 93 19.83 23.20 -14.80
CA GLN A 93 18.57 23.89 -14.55
C GLN A 93 17.40 23.41 -15.43
N ALA A 94 17.67 22.66 -16.49
CA ALA A 94 16.68 22.16 -17.44
C ALA A 94 17.20 20.86 -18.05
N ALA A 95 17.07 19.79 -17.27
CA ALA A 95 17.57 18.46 -17.61
C ALA A 95 16.42 17.61 -18.14
N LEU A 96 16.65 16.82 -19.19
CA LEU A 96 15.71 15.83 -19.68
C LEU A 96 16.34 14.44 -19.59
N LEU A 97 15.72 13.56 -18.80
CA LEU A 97 16.01 12.14 -18.79
C LEU A 97 14.97 11.42 -19.66
N SER A 98 15.45 10.80 -20.73
CA SER A 98 14.61 10.14 -21.73
C SER A 98 15.12 8.73 -22.05
N GLY A 99 14.23 7.87 -22.52
CA GLY A 99 14.61 6.55 -23.01
C GLY A 99 13.70 5.44 -22.51
N ARG A 100 14.21 4.21 -22.53
CA ARG A 100 13.43 3.01 -22.23
C ARG A 100 13.96 2.30 -20.99
N ILE A 101 13.03 1.82 -20.18
CA ILE A 101 13.24 0.94 -19.04
C ILE A 101 12.46 -0.35 -19.30
N THR A 102 13.14 -1.48 -19.27
CA THR A 102 12.54 -2.81 -19.36
C THR A 102 12.56 -3.44 -17.99
N ILE A 103 11.40 -3.62 -17.37
CA ILE A 103 11.26 -4.21 -16.04
C ILE A 103 11.26 -5.72 -16.20
N ASN A 104 12.20 -6.41 -15.54
CA ASN A 104 12.30 -7.87 -15.55
C ASN A 104 11.64 -8.49 -14.32
N ARG A 105 11.72 -7.81 -13.17
CA ARG A 105 11.11 -8.25 -11.92
C ARG A 105 10.88 -7.06 -10.98
N LEU A 106 9.78 -7.11 -10.25
CA LEU A 106 9.48 -6.19 -9.15
C LEU A 106 9.26 -6.98 -7.88
N SER A 107 10.09 -6.76 -6.87
CA SER A 107 9.89 -7.33 -5.53
C SER A 107 9.55 -6.22 -4.54
N LEU A 108 8.48 -6.38 -3.78
CA LEU A 108 8.05 -5.47 -2.73
C LEU A 108 8.16 -6.14 -1.37
N THR A 109 8.53 -5.37 -0.37
CA THR A 109 8.53 -5.82 1.04
C THR A 109 7.13 -5.78 1.64
N GLU A 110 6.30 -4.82 1.23
CA GLU A 110 4.95 -4.57 1.77
C GLU A 110 3.94 -4.26 0.65
N GLY A 111 3.68 -5.23 -0.23
CA GLY A 111 2.82 -5.03 -1.41
C GLY A 111 1.40 -4.53 -1.10
N LEU A 112 0.78 -5.03 -0.02
CA LEU A 112 -0.59 -4.65 0.35
C LEU A 112 -0.72 -3.22 0.87
N GLU A 113 0.31 -2.70 1.55
CA GLU A 113 0.27 -1.32 2.04
C GLU A 113 0.34 -0.34 0.88
N ILE A 114 1.13 -0.68 -0.15
CA ILE A 114 1.27 0.07 -1.39
C ILE A 114 -0.02 0.02 -2.20
N ALA A 115 -0.65 -1.15 -2.31
CA ALA A 115 -1.97 -1.29 -2.90
C ALA A 115 -3.01 -0.42 -2.16
N GLY A 116 -2.97 -0.41 -0.82
CA GLY A 116 -3.83 0.45 0.00
C GLY A 116 -3.55 1.95 -0.16
N ALA A 117 -2.29 2.34 -0.40
CA ALA A 117 -1.93 3.73 -0.68
C ALA A 117 -2.44 4.19 -2.05
N LEU A 118 -2.38 3.32 -3.06
CA LEU A 118 -2.95 3.55 -4.38
C LEU A 118 -4.47 3.79 -4.31
N THR A 119 -5.17 3.05 -3.46
CA THR A 119 -6.63 3.18 -3.29
C THR A 119 -7.06 4.31 -2.35
N SER A 120 -6.11 5.13 -1.88
CA SER A 120 -6.44 6.26 -1.00
C SER A 120 -7.08 7.41 -1.79
N ALA A 121 -7.95 8.18 -1.14
CA ALA A 121 -8.66 9.30 -1.78
C ALA A 121 -7.73 10.44 -2.23
N GLU A 122 -6.53 10.55 -1.64
CA GLU A 122 -5.53 11.58 -1.94
C GLU A 122 -4.63 11.21 -3.13
N GLY A 123 -4.65 9.95 -3.58
CA GLY A 123 -3.77 9.43 -4.63
C GLY A 123 -2.30 9.37 -4.21
N ILE A 124 -1.42 9.01 -5.14
CA ILE A 124 0.03 9.02 -4.88
C ILE A 124 0.61 10.40 -5.24
N SER A 125 1.20 11.07 -4.24
CA SER A 125 2.03 12.26 -4.45
C SER A 125 3.48 11.87 -4.74
N GLY A 126 4.16 12.68 -5.56
CA GLY A 126 5.57 12.48 -5.87
C GLY A 126 6.48 12.64 -4.64
N PRO A 127 7.67 12.02 -4.65
CA PRO A 127 8.67 12.19 -3.59
C PRO A 127 9.15 13.65 -3.52
N LEU A 128 9.25 14.19 -2.30
CA LEU A 128 9.87 15.49 -2.08
C LEU A 128 11.40 15.38 -2.29
N THR A 129 12.01 16.43 -2.83
CA THR A 129 13.46 16.50 -3.02
C THR A 129 14.04 17.84 -2.59
N SER A 130 15.15 17.81 -1.86
CA SER A 130 15.97 19.00 -1.57
C SER A 130 16.94 19.34 -2.71
N SER A 131 17.07 18.45 -3.71
CA SER A 131 17.99 18.58 -4.82
C SER A 131 17.45 19.55 -5.89
N PRO A 132 18.13 20.68 -6.15
CA PRO A 132 17.71 21.58 -7.22
C PRO A 132 17.74 20.92 -8.61
N PHE A 133 18.66 19.97 -8.80
CA PHE A 133 18.77 19.20 -10.04
C PHE A 133 17.53 18.32 -10.25
N LEU A 134 17.13 17.51 -9.25
CA LEU A 134 15.96 16.62 -9.38
C LEU A 134 14.66 17.40 -9.54
N ARG A 135 14.53 18.56 -8.88
CA ARG A 135 13.37 19.45 -9.03
C ARG A 135 13.17 19.91 -10.48
N ASN A 136 14.28 20.16 -11.18
CA ASN A 136 14.29 20.63 -12.56
C ASN A 136 14.42 19.50 -13.60
N LEU A 137 14.57 18.26 -13.16
CA LEU A 137 14.69 17.10 -14.03
C LEU A 137 13.32 16.75 -14.59
N GLN A 138 13.22 16.78 -15.91
CA GLN A 138 12.05 16.32 -16.64
C GLN A 138 12.24 14.87 -17.08
N PHE A 139 11.15 14.11 -17.05
CA PHE A 139 11.09 12.74 -17.53
C PHE A 139 10.38 12.65 -18.89
N ASP A 140 10.92 11.82 -19.76
CA ASP A 140 10.20 11.24 -20.90
C ASP A 140 10.63 9.78 -21.06
N LEU A 141 10.11 8.94 -20.19
CA LEU A 141 10.51 7.54 -20.06
C LEU A 141 9.40 6.63 -20.57
N GLU A 142 9.79 5.60 -21.29
CA GLU A 142 8.95 4.45 -21.62
C GLU A 142 9.36 3.28 -20.72
N ALA A 143 8.47 2.86 -19.83
CA ALA A 143 8.66 1.71 -18.96
C ALA A 143 7.78 0.55 -19.45
N VAL A 144 8.42 -0.55 -19.84
CA VAL A 144 7.75 -1.75 -20.34
C VAL A 144 8.15 -2.96 -19.51
N SER A 145 7.25 -3.93 -19.33
CA SER A 145 7.62 -5.23 -18.77
C SER A 145 8.36 -6.09 -19.81
N ALA A 146 9.24 -6.97 -19.34
CA ALA A 146 9.68 -8.11 -20.11
C ALA A 146 8.59 -9.21 -20.08
N PRO A 147 8.56 -10.12 -21.06
CA PRO A 147 7.68 -11.29 -21.00
C PRO A 147 7.91 -12.10 -19.71
N GLY A 148 6.82 -12.48 -19.03
CA GLY A 148 6.90 -13.23 -17.77
C GLY A 148 7.40 -12.43 -16.58
N THR A 149 7.19 -11.11 -16.58
CA THR A 149 7.58 -10.26 -15.44
C THR A 149 6.77 -10.63 -14.20
N LEU A 150 7.48 -10.91 -13.11
CA LEU A 150 6.89 -11.23 -11.82
C LEU A 150 6.88 -10.01 -10.90
N VAL A 151 5.72 -9.78 -10.28
CA VAL A 151 5.49 -8.86 -9.17
C VAL A 151 5.30 -9.69 -7.92
N GLU A 152 6.25 -9.59 -7.00
CA GLU A 152 6.36 -10.46 -5.83
C GLU A 152 6.34 -9.65 -4.55
N TRP A 153 5.64 -10.12 -3.53
CA TRP A 153 5.82 -9.65 -2.15
C TRP A 153 5.52 -10.81 -1.19
N PRO A 154 5.84 -10.70 0.12
CA PRO A 154 5.55 -11.77 1.06
C PRO A 154 4.07 -12.20 0.99
N GLY A 155 3.85 -13.44 0.55
CA GLY A 155 2.52 -14.01 0.38
C GLY A 155 1.88 -13.79 -0.98
N ALA A 156 2.53 -13.15 -1.96
CA ALA A 156 1.99 -13.06 -3.32
C ALA A 156 3.04 -13.13 -4.42
N GLU A 157 2.63 -13.70 -5.54
CA GLU A 157 3.39 -13.81 -6.77
C GLU A 157 2.40 -13.65 -7.93
N ILE A 158 2.58 -12.59 -8.71
CA ILE A 158 1.68 -12.20 -9.80
C ILE A 158 2.48 -11.94 -11.05
N GLU A 159 2.11 -12.60 -12.14
CA GLU A 159 2.63 -12.31 -13.47
C GLU A 159 1.89 -11.11 -14.06
N ALA A 160 2.65 -10.12 -14.54
CA ALA A 160 2.10 -8.87 -15.03
C ALA A 160 2.82 -8.35 -16.26
N ASP A 161 2.04 -7.84 -17.21
CA ASP A 161 2.51 -7.05 -18.33
C ASP A 161 2.25 -5.56 -18.09
N ALA A 162 3.19 -4.69 -18.46
CA ALA A 162 3.08 -3.26 -18.26
C ALA A 162 3.60 -2.50 -19.47
N SER A 163 2.90 -1.43 -19.84
CA SER A 163 3.36 -0.42 -20.79
C SER A 163 2.96 0.95 -20.26
N LEU A 164 3.95 1.67 -19.74
CA LEU A 164 3.78 2.93 -19.04
C LEU A 164 4.68 4.00 -19.65
N ARG A 165 4.16 5.22 -19.73
CA ARG A 165 4.94 6.41 -20.03
C ARG A 165 5.02 7.29 -18.79
N VAL A 166 6.24 7.60 -18.37
CA VAL A 166 6.51 8.46 -17.22
C VAL A 166 7.02 9.80 -17.72
N ARG A 167 6.27 10.86 -17.43
CA ARG A 167 6.60 12.24 -17.78
C ARG A 167 6.54 13.16 -16.57
N GLY A 168 6.73 14.46 -16.78
CA GLY A 168 6.67 15.46 -15.71
C GLY A 168 8.00 15.59 -14.99
N THR A 169 7.97 16.00 -13.73
CA THR A 169 9.17 16.22 -12.91
C THR A 169 9.22 15.23 -11.75
N TRP A 170 10.31 15.24 -10.97
CA TRP A 170 10.45 14.39 -9.79
C TRP A 170 9.32 14.57 -8.77
N GLU A 171 8.93 15.82 -8.50
CA GLU A 171 7.85 16.13 -7.54
C GLU A 171 6.45 15.97 -8.15
N HIS A 172 6.32 16.07 -9.47
CA HIS A 172 5.05 15.95 -10.19
C HIS A 172 5.17 14.95 -11.35
N PRO A 173 5.31 13.64 -11.04
CA PRO A 173 5.37 12.62 -12.06
C PRO A 173 3.99 12.39 -12.68
N ILE A 174 3.96 12.24 -13.99
CA ILE A 174 2.78 11.92 -14.79
C ILE A 174 2.96 10.49 -15.27
N LEU A 175 2.09 9.58 -14.84
CA LEU A 175 2.09 8.18 -15.27
C LEU A 175 0.89 7.96 -16.19
N LEU A 176 1.15 7.45 -17.39
CA LEU A 176 0.12 7.11 -18.38
C LEU A 176 0.36 5.70 -18.91
N GLY A 177 -0.70 4.97 -19.28
CA GLY A 177 -0.58 3.63 -19.86
C GLY A 177 -1.35 2.59 -19.07
N HIS A 178 -0.93 1.33 -19.14
CA HIS A 178 -1.67 0.21 -18.56
C HIS A 178 -0.76 -0.85 -17.94
N ILE A 179 -1.34 -1.59 -16.99
CA ILE A 179 -0.77 -2.81 -16.42
C ILE A 179 -1.85 -3.89 -16.49
N HIS A 180 -1.49 -5.05 -17.01
CA HIS A 180 -2.32 -6.24 -17.10
C HIS A 180 -1.76 -7.32 -16.17
N PHE A 181 -2.55 -7.75 -15.20
CA PHE A 181 -2.26 -8.91 -14.36
C PHE A 181 -2.79 -10.15 -15.08
N LEU A 182 -1.89 -11.03 -15.50
CA LEU A 182 -2.21 -12.22 -16.29
C LEU A 182 -2.75 -13.34 -15.41
N SER A 183 -1.99 -13.66 -14.36
CA SER A 183 -2.38 -14.63 -13.33
C SER A 183 -1.50 -14.47 -12.11
N GLY A 184 -1.97 -14.93 -10.96
CA GLY A 184 -1.14 -14.95 -9.77
C GLY A 184 -1.87 -15.50 -8.58
N ASP A 185 -1.11 -15.81 -7.54
CA ASP A 185 -1.63 -16.19 -6.25
C ASP A 185 -1.23 -15.14 -5.21
N LEU A 186 -2.15 -14.79 -4.33
CA LEU A 186 -1.89 -13.94 -3.18
C LEU A 186 -2.53 -14.54 -1.93
N THR A 187 -1.87 -14.38 -0.80
CA THR A 187 -2.33 -14.82 0.50
C THR A 187 -2.73 -13.61 1.30
N PHE A 188 -3.99 -13.55 1.69
CA PHE A 188 -4.53 -12.45 2.47
C PHE A 188 -5.43 -12.97 3.58
N ALA A 189 -5.23 -12.46 4.79
CA ALA A 189 -5.98 -12.87 6.00
C ALA A 189 -6.02 -14.40 6.21
N GLY A 190 -4.94 -15.11 5.85
CA GLY A 190 -4.83 -16.57 5.96
C GLY A 190 -5.46 -17.37 4.82
N ASN A 191 -6.15 -16.71 3.88
CA ASN A 191 -6.77 -17.35 2.72
C ASN A 191 -5.92 -17.14 1.46
N ARG A 192 -5.88 -18.14 0.57
CA ARG A 192 -5.27 -18.03 -0.76
C ARG A 192 -6.30 -17.53 -1.75
N TYR A 193 -5.95 -16.47 -2.44
CA TYR A 193 -6.69 -15.88 -3.54
C TYR A 193 -5.90 -16.09 -4.82
N ARG A 194 -6.61 -16.40 -5.90
CA ARG A 194 -6.06 -16.47 -7.26
C ARG A 194 -6.56 -15.26 -8.03
N VAL A 195 -5.66 -14.42 -8.51
CA VAL A 195 -5.98 -13.36 -9.45
C VAL A 195 -6.15 -14.01 -10.82
N THR A 196 -7.37 -13.97 -11.36
CA THR A 196 -7.69 -14.58 -12.66
C THR A 196 -7.41 -13.63 -13.81
N ARG A 197 -7.64 -12.34 -13.58
CA ARG A 197 -7.33 -11.24 -14.49
C ARG A 197 -7.33 -9.93 -13.72
N GLY A 198 -6.56 -8.96 -14.19
CA GLY A 198 -6.69 -7.60 -13.71
C GLY A 198 -6.14 -6.56 -14.67
N ASP A 199 -6.83 -5.43 -14.76
CA ASP A 199 -6.45 -4.32 -15.62
C ASP A 199 -6.36 -3.04 -14.79
N LEU A 200 -5.22 -2.37 -14.87
CA LEU A 200 -4.98 -1.05 -14.30
C LEU A 200 -4.71 -0.08 -15.44
N ASN A 201 -5.54 0.95 -15.58
CA ASN A 201 -5.42 1.96 -16.62
C ASN A 201 -5.10 3.33 -16.02
N PHE A 202 -3.94 3.88 -16.37
CA PHE A 202 -3.48 5.21 -15.99
C PHE A 202 -3.82 6.19 -17.13
N ALA A 203 -4.98 6.83 -17.02
CA ALA A 203 -5.46 7.77 -18.05
C ALA A 203 -5.41 9.24 -17.62
N ASN A 204 -5.23 9.53 -16.33
CA ASN A 204 -5.29 10.88 -15.79
C ASN A 204 -3.89 11.51 -15.70
N PRO A 205 -3.58 12.57 -16.46
CA PRO A 205 -2.26 13.20 -16.44
C PRO A 205 -2.03 14.12 -15.23
N PHE A 206 -3.07 14.43 -14.46
CA PHE A 206 -2.99 15.38 -13.33
C PHE A 206 -2.90 14.70 -11.97
N ARG A 207 -3.29 13.42 -11.88
CA ARG A 207 -3.23 12.62 -10.65
C ARG A 207 -3.00 11.15 -10.98
N ILE A 208 -2.19 10.48 -10.16
CA ILE A 208 -2.00 9.04 -10.21
C ILE A 208 -3.19 8.39 -9.50
N ASP A 209 -4.27 8.16 -10.24
CA ASP A 209 -5.50 7.48 -9.81
C ASP A 209 -5.95 6.54 -10.94
N PRO A 210 -5.35 5.33 -11.04
CA PRO A 210 -5.68 4.40 -12.11
C PRO A 210 -7.11 3.89 -11.97
N VAL A 211 -7.73 3.53 -13.10
CA VAL A 211 -8.99 2.78 -13.09
C VAL A 211 -8.65 1.30 -13.06
N LEU A 212 -9.20 0.58 -12.09
CA LEU A 212 -8.97 -0.84 -11.88
C LEU A 212 -10.19 -1.64 -12.35
N ASN A 213 -9.91 -2.84 -12.85
CA ASN A 213 -10.86 -3.92 -13.03
C ASN A 213 -10.13 -5.23 -12.74
N VAL A 214 -10.29 -5.77 -11.53
CA VAL A 214 -9.52 -6.93 -11.06
C VAL A 214 -10.47 -7.99 -10.53
N GLU A 215 -10.31 -9.21 -11.02
CA GLU A 215 -11.06 -10.37 -10.57
C GLU A 215 -10.13 -11.33 -9.82
N ALA A 216 -10.57 -11.75 -8.64
CA ALA A 216 -9.87 -12.73 -7.83
C ALA A 216 -10.84 -13.78 -7.30
N THR A 217 -10.40 -15.04 -7.22
CA THR A 217 -11.19 -16.13 -6.65
C THR A 217 -10.51 -16.70 -5.41
N THR A 218 -11.30 -17.14 -4.43
CA THR A 218 -10.81 -17.89 -3.27
C THR A 218 -11.75 -19.04 -2.97
N SER A 219 -11.22 -20.12 -2.41
CA SER A 219 -12.02 -21.26 -1.99
C SER A 219 -11.93 -21.38 -0.47
N ILE A 220 -13.07 -21.30 0.19
CA ILE A 220 -13.20 -21.41 1.65
C ILE A 220 -14.23 -22.51 1.92
N GLN A 221 -13.80 -23.59 2.58
CA GLN A 221 -14.60 -24.80 2.79
C GLN A 221 -15.11 -25.39 1.46
N GLN A 222 -16.43 -25.45 1.25
CA GLN A 222 -17.05 -25.90 0.00
C GLN A 222 -17.46 -24.75 -0.95
N TYR A 223 -17.17 -23.49 -0.61
CA TYR A 223 -17.62 -22.34 -1.39
C TYR A 223 -16.47 -21.74 -2.21
N GLU A 224 -16.71 -21.50 -3.50
CA GLU A 224 -15.85 -20.66 -4.33
C GLU A 224 -16.39 -19.23 -4.32
N ILE A 225 -15.58 -18.28 -3.86
CA ILE A 225 -15.93 -16.87 -3.76
C ILE A 225 -15.19 -16.12 -4.87
N THR A 226 -15.93 -15.45 -5.74
CA THR A 226 -15.36 -14.49 -6.72
C THR A 226 -15.48 -13.08 -6.16
N LEU A 227 -14.36 -12.35 -6.15
CA LEU A 227 -14.25 -10.93 -5.85
C LEU A 227 -13.99 -10.16 -7.14
N ASN A 228 -14.70 -9.05 -7.33
CA ASN A 228 -14.48 -8.14 -8.46
C ASN A 228 -14.30 -6.71 -7.93
N PHE A 229 -13.12 -6.15 -8.17
CA PHE A 229 -12.75 -4.79 -7.83
C PHE A 229 -12.82 -3.93 -9.08
N SER A 230 -13.63 -2.87 -9.06
CA SER A 230 -13.85 -2.03 -10.25
C SER A 230 -13.94 -0.54 -9.91
N GLY A 231 -13.46 0.30 -10.83
CA GLY A 231 -13.53 1.76 -10.73
C GLY A 231 -12.19 2.43 -10.43
N PRO A 232 -12.17 3.76 -10.25
CA PRO A 232 -10.96 4.50 -9.87
C PRO A 232 -10.40 3.98 -8.55
N ALA A 233 -9.07 3.95 -8.40
CA ALA A 233 -8.41 3.51 -7.18
C ALA A 233 -8.93 4.27 -5.94
N SER A 234 -9.11 5.59 -6.08
CA SER A 234 -9.64 6.47 -5.03
C SER A 234 -11.10 6.18 -4.61
N LYS A 235 -11.86 5.45 -5.44
CA LYS A 235 -13.28 5.14 -5.25
C LYS A 235 -13.60 3.72 -5.73
N LEU A 236 -12.83 2.76 -5.23
CA LEU A 236 -12.95 1.37 -5.64
C LEU A 236 -14.28 0.77 -5.17
N SER A 237 -15.00 0.13 -6.10
CA SER A 237 -16.19 -0.66 -5.80
C SER A 237 -15.82 -2.13 -5.74
N LEU A 238 -16.26 -2.82 -4.69
CA LEU A 238 -16.08 -4.25 -4.51
C LEU A 238 -17.43 -4.96 -4.68
N ALA A 239 -17.50 -5.88 -5.64
CA ALA A 239 -18.59 -6.85 -5.77
C ALA A 239 -18.08 -8.25 -5.43
N TYR A 240 -18.93 -9.07 -4.83
CA TYR A 240 -18.57 -10.43 -4.45
C TYR A 240 -19.76 -11.38 -4.65
N ARG A 241 -19.45 -12.62 -4.99
CA ARG A 241 -20.41 -13.71 -5.18
C ARG A 241 -19.80 -15.03 -4.72
N SER A 242 -20.63 -15.99 -4.36
CA SER A 242 -20.20 -17.35 -4.05
C SER A 242 -20.91 -18.37 -4.94
N ASP A 243 -20.26 -19.52 -5.11
CA ASP A 243 -20.84 -20.74 -5.66
C ASP A 243 -20.58 -21.91 -4.69
N PRO A 244 -21.62 -22.57 -4.13
CA PRO A 244 -23.05 -22.24 -4.22
C PRO A 244 -23.43 -20.84 -3.69
N PRO A 245 -24.57 -20.25 -4.10
CA PRO A 245 -24.92 -18.87 -3.75
C PRO A 245 -25.24 -18.71 -2.25
N LEU A 246 -24.59 -17.73 -1.62
CA LEU A 246 -24.78 -17.35 -0.22
C LEU A 246 -25.29 -15.91 -0.09
N PRO A 247 -25.97 -15.58 1.02
CA PRO A 247 -26.25 -14.20 1.40
C PRO A 247 -24.95 -13.38 1.53
N ALA A 248 -24.99 -12.11 1.12
CA ALA A 248 -23.84 -11.22 1.15
C ALA A 248 -23.14 -11.16 2.52
N ASN A 249 -23.91 -11.12 3.60
CA ASN A 249 -23.39 -11.08 4.98
C ASN A 249 -22.60 -12.35 5.35
N ASP A 250 -23.01 -13.52 4.84
CA ASP A 250 -22.31 -14.78 5.08
C ASP A 250 -21.00 -14.86 4.31
N ILE A 251 -20.95 -14.29 3.09
CA ILE A 251 -19.71 -14.16 2.31
C ILE A 251 -18.70 -13.30 3.05
N VAL A 252 -19.13 -12.14 3.58
CA VAL A 252 -18.25 -11.26 4.36
C VAL A 252 -17.75 -11.95 5.63
N THR A 253 -18.63 -12.68 6.33
CA THR A 253 -18.27 -13.43 7.55
C THR A 253 -17.28 -14.56 7.23
N LEU A 254 -17.46 -15.27 6.12
CA LEU A 254 -16.53 -16.28 5.63
C LEU A 254 -15.15 -15.69 5.31
N LEU A 255 -15.11 -14.55 4.62
CA LEU A 255 -13.84 -13.88 4.27
C LEU A 255 -13.12 -13.34 5.51
N ALA A 256 -13.87 -12.84 6.52
CA ALA A 256 -13.31 -12.24 7.72
C ALA A 256 -12.92 -13.25 8.82
N MET A 257 -13.68 -14.34 8.97
CA MET A 257 -13.56 -15.30 10.09
C MET A 257 -13.24 -16.73 9.64
N GLY A 258 -13.26 -17.03 8.33
CA GLY A 258 -13.07 -18.37 7.78
C GLY A 258 -14.22 -19.34 8.02
N LYS A 259 -15.40 -18.85 8.45
CA LYS A 259 -16.60 -19.67 8.76
C LYS A 259 -17.89 -18.93 8.34
N THR A 260 -18.93 -19.69 8.02
CA THR A 260 -20.28 -19.13 7.76
C THR A 260 -20.93 -18.66 9.06
N GLY A 261 -21.82 -17.66 9.01
CA GLY A 261 -22.59 -17.20 10.17
C GLY A 261 -23.39 -18.34 10.81
N ALA A 262 -23.96 -19.22 9.99
CA ALA A 262 -24.69 -20.41 10.43
C ALA A 262 -23.82 -21.42 11.23
N GLU A 263 -22.55 -21.63 10.87
CA GLU A 263 -21.66 -22.51 11.63
C GLU A 263 -21.12 -21.88 12.93
N ALA A 264 -20.97 -20.56 12.95
CA ALA A 264 -20.66 -19.81 14.16
C ALA A 264 -21.83 -19.86 15.15
N GLU A 265 -23.06 -19.70 14.65
CA GLU A 265 -24.29 -19.84 15.43
C GLU A 265 -24.49 -21.27 15.93
N THR A 266 -24.29 -22.29 15.09
CA THR A 266 -24.46 -23.71 15.48
C THR A 266 -23.46 -24.14 16.58
N ARG A 267 -22.23 -23.60 16.60
CA ARG A 267 -21.29 -23.84 17.72
C ARG A 267 -21.61 -23.02 18.97
N SER A 268 -22.19 -21.83 18.83
CA SER A 268 -22.68 -21.06 19.99
C SER A 268 -23.93 -21.68 20.62
N GLY A 269 -24.76 -22.39 19.84
CA GLY A 269 -25.90 -23.18 20.33
C GLY A 269 -25.52 -24.51 20.98
N ALA A 270 -24.39 -25.12 20.59
CA ALA A 270 -23.90 -26.38 21.16
C ALA A 270 -23.08 -26.21 22.44
N ALA A 271 -22.67 -24.99 22.81
CA ALA A 271 -21.91 -24.72 24.03
C ALA A 271 -22.78 -24.62 25.31
N ASN A 272 -24.09 -24.86 25.24
CA ASN A 272 -25.01 -24.80 26.38
C ASN A 272 -25.17 -26.12 27.17
N GLN A 273 -24.38 -27.15 26.88
CA GLN A 273 -24.40 -28.41 27.64
C GLN A 273 -22.98 -28.88 27.97
N GLY A 274 -22.38 -28.29 29.00
CA GLY A 274 -21.24 -28.88 29.70
C GLY A 274 -20.11 -27.90 30.05
N GLY A 275 -20.02 -27.52 31.32
CA GLY A 275 -18.75 -27.16 31.96
C GLY A 275 -18.20 -25.76 31.66
N ALA A 276 -18.77 -24.76 32.33
CA ALA A 276 -18.13 -23.46 32.50
C ALA A 276 -16.85 -23.59 33.36
N ALA A 277 -15.67 -23.48 32.75
CA ALA A 277 -14.43 -22.94 33.33
C ALA A 277 -13.18 -23.34 32.50
N GLY A 278 -12.94 -22.71 31.34
CA GLY A 278 -11.63 -22.88 30.69
C GLY A 278 -11.43 -22.36 29.26
N ALA A 279 -12.50 -22.12 28.49
CA ALA A 279 -12.35 -21.80 27.07
C ALA A 279 -12.24 -20.30 26.73
N SER A 280 -12.46 -19.40 27.69
CA SER A 280 -12.45 -17.95 27.45
C SER A 280 -11.05 -17.33 27.42
N ALA A 281 -10.04 -17.97 28.00
CA ALA A 281 -8.66 -17.46 27.98
C ALA A 281 -7.92 -17.75 26.66
N LEU A 282 -8.20 -18.89 26.02
CA LEU A 282 -7.53 -19.30 24.78
C LEU A 282 -8.07 -18.56 23.55
N LEU A 283 -9.30 -18.04 23.62
CA LEU A 283 -9.91 -17.28 22.53
C LEU A 283 -9.53 -15.79 22.55
N SER A 284 -9.18 -15.23 23.72
CA SER A 284 -8.65 -13.86 23.83
C SER A 284 -7.19 -13.74 23.35
N GLU A 285 -6.43 -14.84 23.37
CA GLU A 285 -5.01 -14.83 23.01
C GLU A 285 -4.76 -15.08 21.51
N ALA A 286 -5.66 -15.82 20.85
CA ALA A 286 -5.58 -16.07 19.39
C ALA A 286 -6.07 -14.90 18.52
N ILE A 287 -6.91 -14.01 19.06
CA ILE A 287 -7.51 -12.89 18.29
C ILE A 287 -6.76 -11.57 18.51
N SER A 288 -5.97 -11.45 19.58
CA SER A 288 -5.26 -10.21 19.91
C SER A 288 -3.91 -10.04 19.20
N THR A 289 -3.37 -11.07 18.54
CA THR A 289 -1.96 -11.03 18.09
C THR A 289 -1.73 -10.98 16.58
N GLN A 290 -2.73 -11.23 15.70
CA GLN A 290 -2.43 -11.28 14.25
C GLN A 290 -3.39 -10.59 13.27
N LEU A 291 -4.55 -10.09 13.67
CA LEU A 291 -5.56 -9.63 12.70
C LEU A 291 -6.08 -8.19 12.92
N GLY A 292 -5.61 -7.49 13.95
CA GLY A 292 -6.19 -6.22 14.40
C GLY A 292 -5.72 -4.93 13.74
N GLY A 293 -5.05 -4.96 12.58
CA GLY A 293 -4.54 -3.73 11.95
C GLY A 293 -4.37 -3.73 10.44
N ARG A 294 -4.78 -4.80 9.73
CA ARG A 294 -4.45 -4.98 8.29
C ARG A 294 -5.66 -5.12 7.36
N LEU A 295 -6.88 -5.17 7.89
CA LEU A 295 -8.12 -5.20 7.11
C LEU A 295 -8.75 -3.81 6.90
N GLU A 296 -8.23 -2.78 7.57
CA GLU A 296 -8.88 -1.46 7.67
C GLU A 296 -8.89 -0.66 6.35
N LYS A 297 -7.91 -0.90 5.46
CA LYS A 297 -7.70 -0.07 4.26
C LYS A 297 -8.33 -0.61 2.97
N LEU A 298 -8.58 -1.92 2.87
CA LEU A 298 -9.10 -2.55 1.63
C LEU A 298 -10.63 -2.68 1.60
N PHE A 299 -11.29 -2.69 2.76
CA PHE A 299 -12.75 -2.89 2.87
C PHE A 299 -13.49 -1.70 3.49
N GLY A 300 -12.81 -0.59 3.81
CA GLY A 300 -13.44 0.64 4.32
C GLY A 300 -14.01 0.54 5.74
N ILE A 301 -13.57 -0.42 6.56
CA ILE A 301 -14.10 -0.62 7.93
C ILE A 301 -13.01 -0.26 8.96
N THR A 302 -13.22 0.82 9.71
CA THR A 302 -12.24 1.46 10.61
C THR A 302 -12.13 0.80 11.99
N ARG A 303 -11.88 -0.52 12.05
CA ARG A 303 -11.78 -1.33 13.29
C ARG A 303 -13.14 -1.80 13.81
N LEU A 304 -13.50 -3.03 13.44
CA LEU A 304 -14.61 -3.78 14.02
C LEU A 304 -14.11 -4.52 15.26
N ARG A 305 -14.56 -4.11 16.46
CA ARG A 305 -14.35 -4.88 17.69
C ARG A 305 -15.67 -5.50 18.12
N VAL A 306 -15.68 -6.81 18.28
CA VAL A 306 -16.79 -7.55 18.88
C VAL A 306 -16.40 -7.75 20.35
N ASP A 307 -16.97 -6.96 21.25
CA ASP A 307 -16.83 -7.22 22.68
C ASP A 307 -17.95 -8.22 23.07
N PRO A 308 -17.63 -9.48 23.40
CA PRO A 308 -18.61 -10.34 24.04
C PRO A 308 -18.96 -9.68 25.36
N GLY A 309 -20.24 -9.35 25.55
CA GLY A 309 -20.72 -8.72 26.78
C GLY A 309 -20.30 -9.55 27.98
N LEU A 310 -19.24 -9.11 28.68
CA LEU A 310 -18.90 -9.60 30.00
C LEU A 310 -20.07 -9.23 30.89
N GLY A 311 -20.87 -10.23 31.27
CA GLY A 311 -21.86 -10.10 32.33
C GLY A 311 -21.15 -9.61 33.59
N GLY A 312 -21.24 -8.30 33.85
CA GLY A 312 -20.72 -7.70 35.05
C GLY A 312 -21.43 -8.31 36.26
N LEU A 313 -20.62 -8.80 37.19
CA LEU A 313 -21.01 -9.14 38.55
C LEU A 313 -21.71 -7.92 39.18
N SER A 314 -23.04 -7.88 39.10
CA SER A 314 -23.88 -7.05 39.94
C SER A 314 -24.95 -7.95 40.55
N SER A 315 -24.87 -8.09 41.86
CA SER A 315 -25.86 -8.78 42.69
C SER A 315 -27.12 -7.92 42.73
N GLY A 316 -28.07 -8.18 41.84
CA GLY A 316 -29.36 -7.52 41.82
C GLY A 316 -30.19 -8.05 40.65
N GLY A 317 -31.20 -8.87 40.95
CA GLY A 317 -31.98 -9.59 39.96
C GLY A 317 -32.57 -8.71 38.86
N GLY A 318 -32.22 -9.05 37.62
CA GLY A 318 -32.78 -8.47 36.41
C GLY A 318 -32.19 -9.17 35.19
N SER A 319 -32.95 -10.10 34.61
CA SER A 319 -32.65 -10.68 33.30
C SER A 319 -32.59 -9.56 32.26
N GLN A 320 -31.39 -9.23 31.76
CA GLN A 320 -31.23 -8.36 30.60
C GLN A 320 -30.23 -8.99 29.62
N ASN A 321 -30.78 -9.37 28.46
CA ASN A 321 -30.15 -9.78 27.21
C ASN A 321 -28.65 -9.43 27.07
N SER A 322 -27.79 -10.45 27.17
CA SER A 322 -26.44 -10.43 26.60
C SER A 322 -26.52 -10.58 25.08
N ALA A 323 -26.89 -9.51 24.38
CA ALA A 323 -26.74 -9.42 22.93
C ALA A 323 -25.29 -9.00 22.60
N ALA A 324 -24.73 -9.54 21.51
CA ALA A 324 -23.46 -9.06 20.98
C ALA A 324 -23.56 -7.55 20.69
N ARG A 325 -22.53 -6.79 21.09
CA ARG A 325 -22.44 -5.35 20.84
C ARG A 325 -21.40 -5.10 19.76
N VAL A 326 -21.78 -4.32 18.76
CA VAL A 326 -20.88 -3.84 17.71
C VAL A 326 -20.43 -2.44 18.11
N THR A 327 -19.13 -2.28 18.30
CA THR A 327 -18.49 -0.99 18.59
C THR A 327 -17.75 -0.53 17.34
N VAL A 328 -18.14 0.64 16.83
CA VAL A 328 -17.48 1.33 15.72
C VAL A 328 -16.82 2.58 16.28
N GLU A 329 -15.49 2.66 16.22
CA GLU A 329 -14.74 3.85 16.65
C GLU A 329 -14.15 4.56 15.44
N GLN A 330 -14.44 5.85 15.30
CA GLN A 330 -13.94 6.68 14.21
C GLN A 330 -13.21 7.90 14.75
N ARG A 331 -11.96 8.07 14.36
CA ARG A 331 -11.19 9.30 14.61
C ARG A 331 -11.46 10.29 13.49
N VAL A 332 -12.23 11.33 13.77
CA VAL A 332 -12.67 12.34 12.79
C VAL A 332 -11.62 13.45 12.64
N ALA A 333 -10.90 13.76 13.72
CA ALA A 333 -9.76 14.67 13.73
C ALA A 333 -8.70 14.17 14.72
N HIS A 334 -7.50 14.75 14.70
CA HIS A 334 -6.41 14.37 15.61
C HIS A 334 -6.76 14.49 17.10
N ASN A 335 -7.79 15.27 17.43
CA ASN A 335 -8.29 15.51 18.78
C ASN A 335 -9.77 15.11 18.97
N LEU A 336 -10.43 14.51 17.98
CA LEU A 336 -11.85 14.17 18.05
C LEU A 336 -12.09 12.71 17.65
N THR A 337 -12.64 11.94 18.59
CA THR A 337 -13.02 10.55 18.40
C THR A 337 -14.53 10.40 18.61
N ILE A 338 -15.20 9.68 17.72
CA ILE A 338 -16.60 9.31 17.84
C ILE A 338 -16.68 7.79 17.94
N THR A 339 -17.37 7.29 18.96
CA THR A 339 -17.62 5.87 19.18
C THR A 339 -19.11 5.61 19.13
N TYR A 340 -19.52 4.69 18.26
CA TYR A 340 -20.90 4.26 18.09
C TYR A 340 -21.03 2.80 18.52
N ILE A 341 -21.92 2.53 19.47
CA ILE A 341 -22.16 1.18 20.00
C ILE A 341 -23.62 0.82 19.74
N THR A 342 -23.87 -0.29 19.06
CA THR A 342 -25.22 -0.82 18.81
C THR A 342 -25.30 -2.29 19.18
N ASN A 343 -26.46 -2.73 19.69
CA ASN A 343 -26.74 -4.16 19.84
C ASN A 343 -27.07 -4.78 18.48
N VAL A 344 -26.60 -6.01 18.24
CA VAL A 344 -26.81 -6.74 16.97
C VAL A 344 -28.29 -7.15 16.78
N THR A 345 -29.05 -7.30 17.87
CA THR A 345 -30.43 -7.81 17.87
C THR A 345 -31.51 -6.73 17.91
N SER A 346 -31.16 -5.46 18.18
CA SER A 346 -32.12 -4.35 18.20
C SER A 346 -31.44 -3.02 17.88
N THR A 347 -31.94 -2.33 16.85
CA THR A 347 -31.44 -1.02 16.39
C THR A 347 -31.87 0.15 17.28
N GLN A 348 -32.75 -0.09 18.26
CA GLN A 348 -33.26 0.94 19.17
C GLN A 348 -32.30 1.26 20.33
N GLN A 349 -31.29 0.43 20.57
CA GLN A 349 -30.33 0.62 21.66
C GLN A 349 -28.98 1.08 21.09
N GLN A 350 -28.82 2.40 21.02
CA GLN A 350 -27.64 3.05 20.44
C GLN A 350 -26.97 3.89 21.53
N ILE A 351 -25.68 3.64 21.78
CA ILE A 351 -24.86 4.50 22.63
C ILE A 351 -23.92 5.26 21.70
N ILE A 352 -23.92 6.59 21.83
CA ILE A 352 -23.03 7.46 21.07
C ILE A 352 -22.10 8.13 22.06
N GLN A 353 -20.79 7.97 21.88
CA GLN A 353 -19.79 8.66 22.67
C GLN A 353 -18.95 9.56 21.75
N VAL A 354 -18.74 10.80 22.16
CA VAL A 354 -17.87 11.75 21.48
C VAL A 354 -16.81 12.18 22.48
N GLU A 355 -15.54 11.86 22.19
CA GLU A 355 -14.40 12.27 23.00
C GLU A 355 -13.59 13.34 22.27
N TYR A 356 -13.47 14.50 22.90
CA TYR A 356 -12.69 15.63 22.42
C TYR A 356 -11.50 15.88 23.34
N ASN A 357 -10.29 15.70 22.81
CA ASN A 357 -9.04 15.93 23.52
C ASN A 357 -8.65 17.41 23.42
N VAL A 358 -8.95 18.20 24.45
CA VAL A 358 -8.64 19.63 24.49
C VAL A 358 -7.12 19.84 24.55
N ASN A 359 -6.43 19.04 25.37
CA ASN A 359 -4.97 19.00 25.45
C ASN A 359 -4.51 17.62 25.97
N ARG A 360 -3.21 17.43 26.19
CA ARG A 360 -2.63 16.15 26.66
C ARG A 360 -3.12 15.70 28.06
N ASN A 361 -3.77 16.59 28.81
CA ASN A 361 -4.15 16.38 30.20
C ASN A 361 -5.66 16.53 30.44
N LEU A 362 -6.43 16.97 29.45
CA LEU A 362 -7.87 17.24 29.55
C LEU A 362 -8.59 16.70 28.32
N SER A 363 -9.53 15.78 28.54
CA SER A 363 -10.51 15.37 27.52
C SER A 363 -11.94 15.61 28.01
N ILE A 364 -12.81 15.97 27.07
CA ILE A 364 -14.25 16.15 27.27
C ILE A 364 -14.92 14.96 26.60
N VAL A 365 -15.77 14.25 27.33
CA VAL A 365 -16.50 13.10 26.82
C VAL A 365 -17.98 13.39 26.90
N ALA A 366 -18.65 13.49 25.76
CA ALA A 366 -20.10 13.54 25.69
C ALA A 366 -20.63 12.13 25.39
N LEU A 367 -21.62 11.68 26.14
CA LEU A 367 -22.24 10.37 25.99
C LEU A 367 -23.75 10.55 25.81
N ARG A 368 -24.34 9.84 24.86
CA ARG A 368 -25.77 9.60 24.77
C ARG A 368 -26.02 8.13 25.02
N ASP A 369 -26.80 7.80 26.05
CA ASP A 369 -27.14 6.42 26.37
C ASP A 369 -28.29 5.88 25.49
N GLN A 370 -28.58 4.59 25.66
CA GLN A 370 -29.64 3.88 24.94
C GLN A 370 -31.08 4.37 25.24
N ASN A 371 -31.28 5.11 26.33
CA ASN A 371 -32.57 5.69 26.73
C ASN A 371 -32.69 7.16 26.25
N GLY A 372 -31.68 7.68 25.55
CA GLY A 372 -31.64 9.06 25.08
C GLY A 372 -31.18 10.07 26.13
N THR A 373 -30.66 9.63 27.27
CA THR A 373 -30.05 10.49 28.29
C THR A 373 -28.69 10.97 27.82
N PHE A 374 -28.39 12.24 28.06
CA PHE A 374 -27.09 12.83 27.72
C PHE A 374 -26.26 13.02 29.00
N GLY A 375 -25.02 12.55 28.96
CA GLY A 375 -23.99 12.76 29.98
C GLY A 375 -22.82 13.53 29.39
N LEU A 376 -22.16 14.34 30.22
CA LEU A 376 -20.98 15.09 29.83
C LEU A 376 -19.95 14.99 30.96
N ASP A 377 -18.82 14.36 30.65
CA ASP A 377 -17.73 14.10 31.58
C ASP A 377 -16.48 14.87 31.20
N PHE A 378 -15.72 15.30 32.21
CA PHE A 378 -14.42 15.93 32.04
C PHE A 378 -13.35 15.02 32.66
N LYS A 379 -12.46 14.49 31.82
CA LYS A 379 -11.36 13.63 32.25
C LYS A 379 -10.07 14.43 32.35
N ILE A 380 -9.54 14.56 33.57
CA ILE A 380 -8.28 15.24 33.84
C ILE A 380 -7.22 14.20 34.22
N LYS A 381 -6.13 14.14 33.46
CA LYS A 381 -5.00 13.25 33.72
C LYS A 381 -3.86 14.02 34.38
N LYS A 382 -3.61 13.73 35.67
CA LYS A 382 -2.48 14.26 36.43
C LYS A 382 -1.42 13.17 36.59
N ARG A 383 -0.19 13.46 36.18
CA ARG A 383 0.97 12.63 36.51
C ARG A 383 1.54 13.15 37.82
N PHE A 384 1.87 12.24 38.71
CA PHE A 384 2.62 12.52 39.92
C PHE A 384 4.01 11.94 39.68
N ASP A 385 5.03 12.79 39.82
CA ASP A 385 6.44 12.39 39.75
C ASP A 385 6.91 11.86 41.11
#